data_AF-A0A645EDZ1-F1
#
_entry.id   AF-A0A645EDZ1-F1
#
_cell.length_a   1.000
_cell.length_b   1.000
_cell.length_c   1.000
_cell.angle_alpha   90.00
_cell.angle_beta   90.00
_cell.angle_gamma   90.00
#
_symmetry.space_group_name_H-M   'P 1'
#
loop_
_entity.id
_entity.type
_entity.pdbx_description
1 polymer ?
#
loop_
_entity_poly.entity_id
_entity_poly.type
_entity_poly.pdbx_seq_one_letter_code
_entity_poly.pdbx_strand_id
1 'polypeptide(L)'
;MLLHSYGLLKASFQPDNHAHRIRNLSLHRDNLMKSASREVLHIQKSMELMDIKLTNVISDILEKSGQAIISSIIAGERDACQKAYQNVNRTRKNTESNQKTCIMRNFVI
;
A
#
# COMPACT_ATOMS: atom_id res chain seq x y z
N MET A 1 -17.37 -10.41 -41.04
CA MET A 1 -17.57 -11.71 -40.37
C MET A 1 -17.71 -12.80 -41.45
N LEU A 2 -16.59 -13.23 -42.07
CA LEU A 2 -16.59 -14.27 -43.12
C LEU A 2 -15.90 -15.56 -42.63
N LEU A 3 -14.84 -15.45 -41.82
CA LEU A 3 -14.11 -16.62 -41.30
C LEU A 3 -14.94 -17.58 -40.42
N HIS A 4 -15.88 -17.07 -39.61
CA HIS A 4 -16.78 -17.92 -38.81
C HIS A 4 -17.76 -18.71 -39.68
N SER A 5 -18.22 -18.13 -40.79
CA SER A 5 -19.22 -18.72 -41.68
C SER A 5 -18.65 -19.87 -42.51
N TYR A 6 -17.35 -19.84 -42.83
CA TYR A 6 -16.65 -20.91 -43.57
C TYR A 6 -16.12 -22.04 -42.68
N GLY A 7 -16.34 -22.01 -41.36
CA GLY A 7 -15.92 -23.09 -40.45
C GLY A 7 -14.41 -23.31 -40.33
N LEU A 8 -13.60 -22.39 -40.86
CA LEU A 8 -12.14 -22.45 -40.83
C LEU A 8 -11.55 -22.16 -39.44
N LEU A 9 -12.36 -21.65 -38.51
CA LEU A 9 -11.97 -21.42 -37.11
C LEU A 9 -12.64 -22.47 -36.21
N LYS A 10 -11.82 -23.20 -35.44
CA LYS A 10 -12.31 -24.06 -34.37
C LYS A 10 -13.01 -23.20 -33.32
N ALA A 11 -14.21 -23.59 -32.90
CA ALA A 11 -14.92 -22.93 -31.80
C ALA A 11 -13.99 -22.84 -30.58
N SER A 12 -13.79 -21.63 -30.06
CA SER A 12 -13.04 -21.44 -28.83
C SER A 12 -13.79 -22.10 -27.68
N PHE A 13 -13.05 -22.78 -26.80
CA PHE A 13 -13.65 -23.33 -25.59
C PHE A 13 -14.13 -22.18 -24.71
N GLN A 14 -15.46 -22.04 -24.61
CA GLN A 14 -16.09 -21.12 -23.67
C GLN A 14 -16.59 -21.94 -22.47
N PRO A 15 -16.00 -21.75 -21.28
CA PRO A 15 -16.48 -22.37 -20.05
C PRO A 15 -17.98 -22.12 -19.83
N ASP A 16 -18.64 -22.98 -19.06
CA ASP A 16 -20.00 -22.70 -18.63
C ASP A 16 -20.08 -21.38 -17.82
N ASN A 17 -21.25 -20.75 -17.84
CA ASN A 17 -21.52 -19.48 -17.16
C ASN A 17 -21.23 -19.56 -15.65
N HIS A 18 -21.38 -20.73 -15.01
CA HIS A 18 -20.97 -20.90 -13.62
C HIS A 18 -19.45 -20.83 -13.43
N ALA A 19 -18.69 -21.53 -14.28
CA ALA A 19 -17.23 -21.51 -14.23
C ALA A 19 -16.67 -20.11 -14.51
N HIS A 20 -17.26 -19.37 -15.45
CA HIS A 20 -16.89 -17.98 -15.72
C HIS A 20 -17.10 -17.06 -14.51
N ARG A 21 -18.25 -17.17 -13.81
CA ARG A 21 -18.55 -16.35 -12.64
C ARG A 21 -17.55 -16.56 -11.51
N ILE A 22 -17.23 -17.82 -11.19
CA ILE A 22 -16.27 -18.16 -10.14
C ILE A 22 -14.87 -17.63 -10.50
N ARG A 23 -14.44 -17.81 -11.75
CA ARG A 23 -13.15 -17.29 -12.24
C ARG A 23 -13.07 -15.77 -12.12
N ASN A 24 -14.10 -15.05 -12.54
CA ASN A 24 -14.13 -13.59 -12.47
C ASN A 24 -14.04 -13.09 -11.03
N LEU A 25 -14.76 -13.73 -10.10
CA LEU A 25 -14.70 -13.37 -8.68
C LEU A 25 -13.29 -13.59 -8.10
N SER A 26 -12.67 -14.74 -8.41
CA SER A 26 -11.31 -15.05 -7.95
C SER A 26 -10.29 -14.05 -8.50
N LEU A 27 -10.35 -13.76 -9.80
CA LEU A 27 -9.48 -12.77 -10.44
C LEU A 27 -9.69 -11.37 -9.86
N HIS A 28 -10.92 -10.98 -9.60
CA HIS A 28 -11.22 -9.67 -9.01
C HIS A 28 -10.62 -9.55 -7.61
N ARG A 29 -10.78 -10.58 -6.77
CA ARG A 29 -10.15 -10.63 -5.45
C ARG A 29 -8.62 -10.52 -5.54
N ASP A 30 -7.98 -11.29 -6.42
CA ASP A 30 -6.53 -11.25 -6.60
C ASP A 30 -6.03 -9.87 -7.08
N ASN A 31 -6.80 -9.23 -7.97
CA ASN A 31 -6.49 -7.89 -8.44
C ASN A 31 -6.58 -6.86 -7.31
N LEU A 32 -7.60 -6.95 -6.45
CA LEU A 32 -7.73 -6.09 -5.27
C LEU A 32 -6.56 -6.29 -4.30
N MET A 33 -6.18 -7.53 -4.03
CA MET A 33 -5.03 -7.84 -3.17
C MET A 33 -3.73 -7.26 -3.73
N LYS A 34 -3.46 -7.46 -5.03
CA LYS A 34 -2.28 -6.88 -5.70
C LYS A 34 -2.30 -5.35 -5.70
N SER A 35 -3.48 -4.74 -5.86
CA SER A 35 -3.60 -3.29 -5.81
C SER A 35 -3.32 -2.76 -4.42
N ALA A 36 -3.88 -3.37 -3.38
CA ALA A 36 -3.62 -2.98 -2.00
C ALA A 36 -2.13 -3.04 -1.65
N SER A 37 -1.42 -4.11 -2.04
CA SER A 37 0.04 -4.19 -1.84
C SER A 37 0.81 -3.08 -2.57
N ARG A 38 0.39 -2.69 -3.78
CA ARG A 38 1.02 -1.58 -4.51
C ARG A 38 0.79 -0.24 -3.82
N GLU A 39 -0.42 0.03 -3.35
CA GLU A 39 -0.71 1.29 -2.65
C GLU A 39 0.14 1.45 -1.38
N VAL A 40 0.40 0.37 -0.64
CA VAL A 40 1.31 0.39 0.52
C VAL A 40 2.73 0.81 0.11
N LEU A 41 3.23 0.28 -1.01
CA LEU A 41 4.53 0.64 -1.55
C LEU A 41 4.56 2.10 -2.05
N HIS A 42 3.47 2.57 -2.66
CA HIS A 42 3.35 3.98 -3.06
C HIS A 42 3.36 4.92 -1.87
N ILE A 43 2.67 4.57 -0.77
CA ILE A 43 2.72 5.33 0.49
C ILE A 43 4.16 5.36 1.00
N GLN A 44 4.83 4.21 1.12
CA GLN A 44 6.24 4.14 1.53
C GLN A 44 7.13 5.02 0.65
N LYS A 45 6.92 4.97 -0.66
CA LYS A 45 7.73 5.75 -1.60
C LYS A 45 7.51 7.24 -1.47
N SER A 46 6.27 7.68 -1.31
CA SER A 46 5.94 9.09 -1.08
C SER A 46 6.60 9.63 0.19
N MET A 47 6.64 8.81 1.25
CA MET A 47 7.30 9.16 2.50
C MET A 47 8.82 9.27 2.34
N GLU A 48 9.45 8.34 1.61
CA GLU A 48 10.88 8.45 1.27
C GLU A 48 11.20 9.72 0.47
N LEU A 49 10.35 10.11 -0.48
CA LEU A 49 10.52 11.32 -1.29
C LEU A 49 10.40 12.60 -0.44
N MET A 50 9.61 12.56 0.64
CA MET A 50 9.50 13.64 1.64
C MET A 50 10.60 13.57 2.72
N ASP A 51 11.59 12.68 2.55
CA ASP A 51 12.66 12.37 3.51
C ASP A 51 12.17 11.86 4.89
N ILE A 52 11.00 11.22 4.90
CA ILE A 52 10.40 10.58 6.09
C ILE A 52 10.69 9.08 6.06
N LYS A 53 11.71 8.63 6.80
CA LYS A 53 12.06 7.20 6.85
C LYS A 53 11.30 6.48 7.98
N LEU A 54 9.99 6.29 7.76
CA LEU A 54 9.10 5.62 8.72
C LEU A 54 9.39 4.12 8.89
N THR A 55 10.00 3.49 7.87
CA THR A 55 10.40 2.08 7.84
C THR A 55 11.34 1.69 8.98
N ASN A 56 12.15 2.63 9.46
CA ASN A 56 13.08 2.39 10.57
C ASN A 56 12.40 2.48 11.94
N VAL A 57 11.27 3.18 12.03
CA VAL A 57 10.60 3.50 13.30
C VAL A 57 9.45 2.54 13.60
N ILE A 58 8.72 2.10 12.58
CA ILE A 58 7.50 1.28 12.73
C ILE A 58 7.65 -0.05 11.99
N SER A 59 7.07 -1.10 12.58
CA SER A 59 7.05 -2.43 11.97
C SER A 59 6.08 -2.57 10.79
N ASP A 60 4.96 -1.83 10.82
CA ASP A 60 3.91 -1.82 9.80
C ASP A 60 3.22 -0.45 9.75
N ILE A 61 2.97 0.07 8.54
CA ILE A 61 2.37 1.39 8.29
C ILE A 61 0.83 1.31 8.31
N LEU A 62 0.26 0.14 7.99
CA LEU A 62 -1.19 -0.05 7.94
C LEU A 62 -1.83 -0.23 9.32
N GLU A 63 -1.04 -0.50 10.35
CA GLU A 63 -1.53 -0.63 11.71
C GLU A 63 -2.05 0.73 12.25
N LYS A 64 -2.87 0.70 13.31
CA LYS A 64 -3.45 1.90 13.95
C LYS A 64 -2.41 2.97 14.25
N SER A 65 -1.22 2.57 14.68
CA SER A 65 -0.10 3.47 14.98
C SER A 65 0.42 4.19 13.73
N GLY A 66 0.64 3.45 12.63
CA GLY A 66 1.09 4.00 11.35
C GLY A 66 0.05 4.94 10.73
N GLN A 67 -1.23 4.55 10.75
CA GLN A 67 -2.32 5.39 10.25
C GLN A 67 -2.49 6.68 11.07
N ALA A 68 -2.34 6.63 12.39
CA ALA A 68 -2.40 7.81 13.24
C ALA A 68 -1.27 8.81 12.90
N ILE A 69 -0.07 8.30 12.61
CA ILE A 69 1.07 9.13 12.22
C ILE A 69 0.86 9.76 10.85
N ILE A 70 0.42 8.99 9.85
CA ILE A 70 0.09 9.54 8.52
C ILE A 70 -0.97 10.63 8.64
N SER A 71 -2.03 10.39 9.42
CA SER A 71 -3.10 11.37 9.64
C SER A 71 -2.58 12.64 10.30
N SER A 72 -1.62 12.54 11.23
CA SER A 72 -0.98 13.71 11.86
C SER A 72 -0.07 14.49 10.90
N ILE A 73 0.65 13.80 10.00
CA ILE A 73 1.48 14.44 8.98
C ILE A 73 0.59 15.23 8.00
N ILE A 74 -0.53 14.64 7.59
CA ILE A 74 -1.53 15.32 6.74
C ILE A 74 -2.14 16.53 7.47
N ALA A 75 -2.35 16.44 8.78
CA ALA A 75 -2.81 17.57 9.60
C ALA A 75 -1.77 18.70 9.76
N GLY A 76 -0.55 18.52 9.24
CA GLY A 76 0.50 19.56 9.22
C GLY A 76 1.36 19.59 10.49
N GLU A 77 1.31 18.55 11.31
CA GLU A 77 2.13 18.49 12.52
C GLU A 77 3.57 18.05 12.22
N ARG A 78 4.55 18.76 12.80
CA ARG A 78 5.99 18.55 12.52
C ARG A 78 6.66 17.55 13.47
N ASP A 79 6.04 17.23 14.60
CA ASP A 79 6.59 16.33 15.62
C ASP A 79 6.05 14.89 15.49
N ALA A 80 6.13 14.34 14.27
CA ALA A 80 5.69 12.97 13.96
C ALA A 80 6.33 11.92 14.89
N CYS A 81 7.57 12.18 15.33
CA CYS A 81 8.29 11.30 16.24
C CYS A 81 7.64 11.24 17.64
N GLN A 82 7.16 12.35 18.20
CA GLN A 82 6.58 12.36 19.55
C GLN A 82 5.25 11.58 19.61
N LYS A 83 4.43 11.67 18.56
CA LYS A 83 3.21 10.87 18.43
C LYS A 83 3.49 9.39 18.15
N ALA A 84 4.56 9.08 17.41
CA ALA A 84 5.00 7.70 17.24
C ALA A 84 5.41 7.06 18.57
N TYR A 85 6.11 7.79 19.44
CA TYR A 85 6.46 7.28 20.77
C TYR A 85 5.26 7.13 21.70
N GLN A 86 4.29 8.04 21.64
CA GLN A 86 3.09 7.99 22.49
C GLN A 86 2.13 6.83 22.15
N ASN A 87 2.14 6.36 20.89
CA ASN A 87 1.17 5.38 20.40
C ASN A 87 1.69 3.93 20.30
N VAL A 88 2.89 3.61 20.78
CA VAL A 88 3.52 2.33 20.40
C VAL A 88 3.85 1.37 21.56
N ASN A 89 3.23 0.18 21.48
CA ASN A 89 3.57 -1.04 22.22
C ASN A 89 4.69 -1.90 21.54
N ARG A 90 5.06 -1.63 20.28
CA ARG A 90 6.05 -2.39 19.47
C ARG A 90 6.84 -1.51 18.48
N THR A 91 7.78 -0.69 18.98
CA THR A 91 8.77 -0.03 18.12
C THR A 91 9.91 -1.01 17.83
N ARG A 92 10.43 -1.01 16.60
CA ARG A 92 11.71 -1.68 16.30
C ARG A 92 12.81 -0.81 16.93
N LYS A 93 13.40 -1.26 18.04
CA LYS A 93 14.28 -0.47 18.91
C LYS A 93 15.40 0.28 18.14
N ASN A 94 15.60 1.55 18.52
CA ASN A 94 16.85 2.26 18.82
C ASN A 94 16.54 3.76 18.96
N THR A 95 16.42 4.24 20.21
CA THR A 95 15.91 5.59 20.55
C THR A 95 16.73 6.75 19.96
N GLU A 96 18.04 6.57 19.80
CA GLU A 96 18.95 7.63 19.33
C GLU A 96 19.10 7.72 17.80
N SER A 97 19.03 6.59 17.09
CA SER A 97 19.06 6.58 15.60
C SER A 97 17.73 7.02 15.01
N ASN A 98 16.62 6.72 15.69
CA ASN A 98 15.27 7.01 15.21
C ASN A 98 14.98 8.52 15.26
N GLN A 99 15.48 9.25 16.27
CA GLN A 99 15.33 10.70 16.38
C GLN A 99 16.05 11.47 15.26
N LYS A 100 17.26 11.05 14.86
CA LYS A 100 18.00 11.67 13.75
C LYS A 100 17.32 11.45 12.39
N THR A 101 16.55 10.37 12.29
CA THR A 101 15.87 9.93 11.08
C THR A 101 14.49 10.61 10.91
N CYS A 102 13.86 11.02 12.02
CA CYS A 102 12.57 11.71 12.04
C CYS A 102 12.62 13.21 11.74
N ILE A 103 13.81 13.81 11.56
CA ILE A 103 13.89 15.25 11.33
C ILE A 103 13.37 15.53 9.93
N MET A 104 12.15 16.06 9.84
CA MET A 104 11.52 16.63 8.64
C MET A 104 12.34 17.86 8.19
N ARG A 105 13.55 17.65 7.64
CA ARG A 105 14.51 18.72 7.37
C ARG A 105 14.07 19.66 6.25
N ASN A 106 13.09 19.28 5.42
CA ASN A 106 12.47 20.14 4.43
C ASN A 106 10.99 19.76 4.22
N PHE A 107 10.11 20.32 5.05
CA PHE A 107 8.68 20.43 4.70
C PHE A 107 8.46 21.82 4.10
N VAL A 108 8.69 21.93 2.78
CA VAL A 108 8.23 23.06 1.97
C VAL A 108 7.16 22.49 1.04
N ILE A 109 5.93 22.99 1.19
CA ILE A 109 4.79 22.69 0.32
C ILE A 109 5.05 23.27 -1.07
#